data_AF-A0A1M5NDZ3-F1
#
_entry.id   AF-A0A1M5NDZ3-F1
#
_cell.length_a   1.000
_cell.length_b   1.000
_cell.length_c   1.000
_cell.angle_alpha   90.00
_cell.angle_beta   90.00
_cell.angle_gamma   90.00
#
_symmetry.space_group_name_H-M   'P 1'
#
loop_
_entity.id
_entity.type
_entity.pdbx_description
1 polymer ?
#
loop_
_entity_poly.entity_id
_entity_poly.type
_entity_poly.pdbx_seq_one_letter_code
_entity_poly.pdbx_strand_id
1 'polypeptide(L)'
;MAQHISILKNDFHPKIKETIIKRFSKKNIGLASLKYQEIKDKDLKINNSDRVFINNRKIKGKQEIFEIHFNSEKNKVEEIFWVK
;
A
#
# COMPACT_ATOMS: atom_id res chain seq x y z
N MET A 1 -1.33 14.24 13.35
CA MET A 1 -0.07 13.78 12.71
C MET A 1 -0.16 12.27 12.64
N ALA A 2 -0.42 11.72 11.46
CA ALA A 2 -0.48 10.26 11.31
C ALA A 2 0.94 9.69 11.34
N GLN A 3 1.14 8.54 11.99
CA GLN A 3 2.44 7.86 12.02
C GLN A 3 2.49 6.81 10.90
N HIS A 4 3.51 6.89 10.04
CA HIS A 4 3.72 5.95 8.93
C HIS A 4 4.80 4.94 9.33
N ILE A 5 4.39 3.71 9.63
CA ILE A 5 5.30 2.64 10.04
C ILE A 5 5.54 1.72 8.83
N SER A 6 6.77 1.71 8.29
CA SER A 6 7.12 0.78 7.19
C SER A 6 7.03 -0.66 7.67
N ILE A 7 6.14 -1.44 7.07
CA ILE A 7 6.03 -2.88 7.34
C ILE A 7 6.95 -3.72 6.44
N LEU A 8 7.61 -3.12 5.45
CA LEU A 8 8.69 -3.82 4.73
C LEU A 8 9.94 -3.92 5.59
N LYS A 9 10.29 -2.82 6.28
CA LYS A 9 11.49 -2.70 7.12
C LYS A 9 11.29 -3.30 8.51
N ASN A 10 10.08 -3.21 9.04
CA ASN A 10 9.74 -3.82 10.31
C ASN A 10 8.83 -5.01 10.03
N ASP A 11 9.19 -6.21 10.51
CA ASP A 11 8.44 -7.45 10.23
C ASP A 11 7.09 -7.55 10.96
N PHE A 12 6.46 -6.40 11.24
CA PHE A 12 5.10 -6.29 11.73
C PHE A 12 4.12 -6.66 10.60
N HIS A 13 3.10 -7.46 10.92
CA HIS A 13 2.08 -7.94 9.97
C HIS A 13 2.64 -8.66 8.71
N PRO A 14 3.48 -9.71 8.85
CA PRO A 14 4.15 -10.36 7.72
C PRO A 14 3.17 -10.94 6.67
N LYS A 15 2.03 -11.46 7.13
CA LYS A 15 0.95 -11.95 6.25
C LYS A 15 0.32 -10.84 5.38
N ILE A 16 0.24 -9.61 5.90
CA ILE A 16 -0.31 -8.47 5.17
C ILE A 16 0.68 -8.02 4.11
N LYS A 17 1.95 -7.87 4.50
CA LYS A 17 3.08 -7.60 3.58
C LYS A 17 3.08 -8.58 2.41
N GLU A 18 3.09 -9.89 2.68
CA GLU A 18 3.10 -10.91 1.62
C GLU A 18 1.85 -10.83 0.73
N THR A 19 0.67 -10.64 1.33
CA THR A 19 -0.59 -10.53 0.58
C THR A 19 -0.60 -9.31 -0.35
N ILE A 20 -0.11 -8.16 0.12
CA ILE A 20 -0.02 -6.95 -0.68
C ILE A 20 0.97 -7.17 -1.82
N ILE A 21 2.19 -7.62 -1.54
CA ILE A 21 3.21 -7.88 -2.56
C ILE A 21 2.69 -8.85 -3.63
N LYS A 22 2.05 -9.96 -3.24
CA LYS A 22 1.50 -10.96 -4.16
C LYS A 22 0.34 -10.44 -5.00
N ARG A 23 -0.44 -9.47 -4.50
CA ARG A 23 -1.49 -8.81 -5.29
C ARG A 23 -0.87 -7.84 -6.29
N PHE A 24 0.05 -7.02 -5.79
CA PHE A 24 0.81 -6.02 -6.53
C PHE A 24 1.91 -6.58 -7.44
N SER A 25 2.05 -7.90 -7.56
CA SER A 25 2.90 -8.55 -8.56
C SER A 25 2.13 -9.05 -9.79
N LYS A 26 0.79 -9.13 -9.74
CA LYS A 26 -0.03 -9.62 -10.87
C LYS A 26 -0.18 -8.51 -11.93
N LYS A 27 -0.20 -8.79 -13.23
CA LYS A 27 -0.24 -7.74 -14.27
C LYS A 27 -1.50 -6.81 -14.26
N ASN A 28 -2.54 -7.08 -13.45
CA ASN A 28 -3.85 -6.37 -13.45
C ASN A 28 -4.19 -5.66 -12.13
N ILE A 29 -3.21 -5.03 -11.49
CA ILE A 29 -3.29 -4.51 -10.12
C ILE A 29 -4.29 -3.38 -9.91
N GLY A 30 -4.54 -2.57 -10.93
CA GLY A 30 -5.32 -1.34 -10.79
C GLY A 30 -6.83 -1.45 -11.01
N LEU A 31 -7.37 -2.59 -11.46
CA LEU A 31 -8.73 -2.60 -12.05
C LEU A 31 -9.82 -3.30 -11.24
N ALA A 32 -9.51 -4.18 -10.29
CA ALA A 32 -10.53 -5.13 -9.79
C ALA A 32 -10.71 -5.24 -8.27
N SER A 33 -9.89 -4.57 -7.45
CA SER A 33 -10.08 -4.65 -6.00
C SER A 33 -10.68 -3.38 -5.45
N LEU A 34 -12.00 -3.38 -5.22
CA LEU A 34 -12.76 -2.36 -4.47
C LEU A 34 -12.16 -1.98 -3.09
N LYS A 35 -11.11 -2.69 -2.65
CA LYS A 35 -10.44 -2.50 -1.36
C LYS A 35 -9.23 -1.55 -1.44
N TYR A 36 -8.68 -1.27 -2.62
CA TYR A 36 -7.52 -0.40 -2.79
C TYR A 36 -7.93 0.84 -3.59
N GLN A 37 -7.84 1.99 -2.97
CA GLN A 37 -8.15 3.28 -3.61
C GLN A 37 -6.84 3.95 -3.98
N GLU A 38 -6.64 4.24 -5.27
CA GLU A 38 -5.48 5.01 -5.71
C GLU A 38 -5.65 6.48 -5.31
N ILE A 39 -4.64 7.02 -4.64
CA ILE A 39 -4.53 8.45 -4.38
C ILE A 39 -3.69 9.09 -5.48
N LYS A 40 -4.28 10.09 -6.14
CA LYS A 40 -3.62 10.85 -7.21
C LYS A 40 -2.89 12.10 -6.71
N ASP A 41 -2.83 12.28 -5.40
CA ASP A 41 -2.07 13.35 -4.77
C ASP A 41 -0.58 13.21 -5.10
N LYS A 42 0.04 14.32 -5.48
CA LYS A 42 1.47 14.36 -5.81
C LYS A 42 2.34 14.42 -4.57
N ASP A 43 1.83 14.98 -3.47
CA ASP A 43 2.63 15.19 -2.25
C ASP A 43 2.92 13.89 -1.51
N LEU A 44 2.13 12.85 -1.76
CA LEU A 44 2.33 11.50 -1.20
C LEU A 44 3.26 10.64 -2.06
N LYS A 45 3.65 11.08 -3.26
CA LYS A 45 4.46 10.26 -4.17
C LYS A 45 5.94 10.37 -3.83
N ILE A 46 6.61 9.23 -3.80
CA ILE A 46 8.07 9.17 -3.63
C ILE A 46 8.79 9.63 -4.91
N ASN A 47 8.20 9.37 -6.08
CA ASN A 47 8.70 9.77 -7.39
C ASN A 47 7.57 9.88 -8.43
N ASN A 48 7.86 10.36 -9.64
CA ASN A 48 6.85 10.53 -10.70
C ASN A 48 6.20 9.21 -11.15
N SER A 49 6.92 8.10 -10.99
CA SER A 49 6.51 6.74 -11.33
C SER A 49 5.77 6.03 -10.19
N ASP A 50 5.60 6.72 -9.06
CA ASP A 50 4.94 6.18 -7.88
C ASP A 50 3.42 6.34 -7.99
N ARG A 51 2.73 5.25 -7.70
CA ARG A 51 1.28 5.18 -7.58
C ARG A 51 0.98 4.74 -6.15
N VAL A 52 0.33 5.64 -5.43
CA VAL A 52 -0.02 5.44 -4.02
C VAL A 52 -1.40 4.82 -3.94
N PHE A 53 -1.52 3.70 -3.23
CA PHE A 53 -2.80 3.03 -2.99
C PHE A 53 -3.08 2.96 -1.50
N ILE A 54 -4.30 3.28 -1.09
CA ILE A 54 -4.77 3.10 0.28
C ILE A 54 -5.67 1.87 0.38
N ASN A 55 -5.39 1.03 1.37
CA ASN A 55 -6.24 -0.05 1.81
C ASN A 55 -6.76 0.21 3.22
N ASN A 56 -8.07 0.45 3.34
CA ASN A 56 -8.75 0.57 4.62
C ASN A 56 -9.34 -0.79 5.01
N ARG A 57 -8.94 -1.32 6.17
CA ARG A 57 -9.54 -2.53 6.77
C ARG A 57 -10.10 -2.21 8.15
N LYS A 58 -11.23 -2.82 8.47
CA LYS A 58 -11.81 -2.80 9.82
C LYS A 58 -11.71 -4.20 10.40
N ILE A 59 -10.96 -4.37 11.47
CA ILE A 59 -10.80 -5.65 12.17
C ILE A 59 -11.16 -5.44 13.64
N LYS A 60 -12.16 -6.20 14.14
CA LYS A 60 -12.61 -6.12 15.54
C LYS A 60 -12.87 -4.69 16.02
N GLY A 61 -13.46 -3.85 15.18
CA GLY A 61 -13.77 -2.45 15.48
C GLY A 61 -12.61 -1.46 15.31
N LYS A 62 -11.37 -1.93 15.15
CA LYS A 62 -10.21 -1.08 14.86
C LYS A 62 -10.05 -0.89 13.35
N GLN A 63 -9.84 0.35 12.93
CA GLN A 63 -9.51 0.69 11.56
C GLN A 63 -7.99 0.63 11.38
N GLU A 64 -7.53 -0.13 10.40
CA GLU A 64 -6.15 -0.19 9.96
C GLU A 64 -6.09 0.37 8.54
N ILE A 65 -5.19 1.32 8.33
CA ILE A 65 -4.97 1.96 7.05
C ILE A 65 -3.58 1.54 6.58
N PHE A 66 -3.51 0.98 5.37
CA PHE A 66 -2.25 0.66 4.72
C PHE A 66 -2.08 1.54 3.50
N GLU A 67 -0.93 2.19 3.41
CA GLU A 67 -0.50 2.98 2.26
C GLU A 67 0.55 2.17 1.51
N ILE A 68 0.33 1.96 0.21
CA ILE A 68 1.16 1.12 -0.65
C ILE A 68 1.75 2.02 -1.71
N HIS A 69 3.09 2.07 -1.78
CA HIS A 69 3.83 2.76 -2.83
C HIS A 69 4.23 1.75 -3.90
N PHE A 70 3.67 1.93 -5.09
CA PHE A 70 3.88 1.04 -6.21
C PHE A 70 4.54 1.79 -7.36
N ASN A 71 5.74 1.35 -7.74
CA ASN A 71 6.43 1.87 -8.89
C ASN A 71 5.88 1.24 -10.17
N SER A 72 5.20 2.04 -10.98
CA SER A 72 4.55 1.56 -12.21
C SER A 72 5.53 1.22 -13.32
N GLU A 73 6.72 1.83 -13.36
CA GLU A 73 7.73 1.53 -14.37
C GLU A 73 8.43 0.19 -14.09
N LYS A 74 8.79 -0.05 -12.82
CA LYS A 74 9.42 -1.30 -12.38
C LYS A 74 8.40 -2.42 -12.12
N ASN A 75 7.11 -2.11 -12.13
CA ASN A 75 6.02 -3.01 -11.77
C ASN A 75 6.26 -3.71 -10.42
N LYS A 76 6.62 -2.93 -9.39
CA LYS A 76 7.04 -3.45 -8.08
C LYS A 76 6.56 -2.56 -6.94
N VAL A 77 6.18 -3.17 -5.81
CA VAL A 77 5.96 -2.46 -4.54
C VAL A 77 7.29 -1.98 -3.96
N GLU A 78 7.44 -0.67 -3.78
CA GLU A 78 8.64 -0.07 -3.19
C GLU A 78 8.51 0.06 -1.68
N GLU A 79 7.32 0.40 -1.18
CA GLU A 79 7.09 0.57 0.26
C GLU A 79 5.65 0.23 0.65
N ILE A 80 5.46 -0.20 1.91
CA ILE A 80 4.14 -0.36 2.50
C ILE A 80 4.18 0.24 3.90
N PHE A 81 3.35 1.25 4.14
CA PHE A 81 3.19 1.87 5.43
C PHE A 81 1.90 1.42 6.11
N TRP A 82 1.98 1.14 7.39
CA TRP A 82 0.82 1.13 8.27
C TRP A 82 0.64 2.53 8.87
N VAL A 83 -0.49 3.15 8.55
CA VAL A 83 -0.83 4.51 8.96
C VAL A 83 -1.68 4.44 10.23
N LYS A 84 -1.18 5.04 11.32
CA LYS A 84 -1.82 5.11 12.64
C LYS A 84 -2.19 6.53 13.05
#